data_AF-A0A1J0LW33-F1
#
_entry.id   AF-A0A1J0LW33-F1
#
_cell.length_a   1.000
_cell.length_b   1.000
_cell.length_c   1.000
_cell.angle_alpha   90.00
_cell.angle_beta   90.00
_cell.angle_gamma   90.00
#
_symmetry.space_group_name_H-M   'P 1'
#
loop_
_entity.id
_entity.type
_entity.pdbx_description
1 polymer ?
#
loop_
_entity_poly.entity_id
_entity_poly.type
_entity_poly.pdbx_seq_one_letter_code
_entity_poly.pdbx_strand_id
1 'polypeptide(L)'
;MRLALAHLSKRDSPKELLKALHPLAREARAEGAGLLLLPELILGKREAPGLPQALEDLAGEVGLRVAVGLLLEGQNRLQVFPQGPAYAKVHLYLTPEEEGDEGLRPGDGPVPLAHEGRAFGLALCYDLDFPELFRAYALGGAQAFLVGAAWPGAYADLMEVLARARAAENQAYLFLASRADTGSPSLFVGPDGRVLGRREEEGLLLAEPDWGFLEAYRARYPLLRHRREGAYRLW
;
A
#
# COMPACT_ATOMS: atom_id res chain seq x y z
N MET A 1 -4.80 -3.29 16.66
CA MET A 1 -4.87 -3.81 15.28
C MET A 1 -3.45 -3.97 14.76
N ARG A 2 -3.06 -5.22 14.46
CA ARG A 2 -1.80 -5.55 13.78
C ARG A 2 -2.08 -5.69 12.27
N LEU A 3 -1.13 -5.30 11.43
CA LEU A 3 -1.18 -5.54 9.98
C LEU A 3 -0.01 -6.44 9.58
N ALA A 4 -0.18 -7.21 8.52
CA ALA A 4 0.89 -8.00 7.91
C ALA A 4 1.18 -7.47 6.51
N LEU A 5 2.45 -7.29 6.16
CA LEU A 5 2.89 -6.89 4.83
C LEU A 5 3.66 -8.05 4.21
N ALA A 6 3.16 -8.57 3.09
CA ALA A 6 3.86 -9.61 2.34
C ALA A 6 4.99 -8.96 1.52
N HIS A 7 6.23 -9.26 1.88
CA HIS A 7 7.36 -9.04 0.98
C HIS A 7 7.47 -10.29 0.10
N LEU A 8 6.88 -10.25 -1.09
CA LEU A 8 6.68 -11.42 -1.93
C LEU A 8 7.10 -11.09 -3.36
N SER A 9 7.90 -11.94 -4.01
CA SER A 9 8.23 -11.72 -5.42
C SER A 9 7.02 -12.00 -6.31
N LYS A 10 7.06 -11.45 -7.52
CA LYS A 10 6.11 -11.79 -8.57
C LYS A 10 6.03 -13.31 -8.78
N ARG A 11 4.85 -13.81 -9.16
CA ARG A 11 4.65 -15.20 -9.61
C ARG A 11 4.16 -15.23 -11.06
N ASP A 12 4.44 -16.34 -11.75
CA ASP A 12 4.10 -16.50 -13.17
C ASP A 12 2.72 -17.09 -13.41
N SER A 13 1.99 -17.45 -12.35
CA SER A 13 0.62 -17.92 -12.47
C SER A 13 -0.20 -17.67 -11.19
N PRO A 14 -1.54 -17.55 -11.30
CA PRO A 14 -2.42 -17.54 -10.13
C PRO A 14 -2.23 -18.74 -9.21
N LYS A 15 -1.98 -19.92 -9.78
CA LYS A 15 -1.75 -21.15 -9.01
C LYS A 15 -0.51 -21.06 -8.12
N GLU A 16 0.60 -20.56 -8.66
CA GLU A 16 1.84 -20.38 -7.91
C GLU A 16 1.72 -19.27 -6.87
N LEU A 17 1.01 -18.17 -7.22
CA LEU A 17 0.68 -17.12 -6.27
C LEU A 17 -0.11 -17.65 -5.09
N LEU A 18 -1.22 -18.34 -5.32
CA LEU A 18 -2.05 -18.87 -4.24
C LEU A 18 -1.29 -19.90 -3.39
N LYS A 19 -0.45 -20.75 -4.02
CA LYS A 19 0.41 -21.70 -3.30
C LYS A 19 1.37 -20.98 -2.34
N ALA A 20 1.95 -19.86 -2.77
CA ALA A 20 2.85 -19.06 -1.93
C ALA A 20 2.09 -18.21 -0.90
N LEU A 21 0.91 -17.72 -1.25
CA LEU A 21 0.14 -16.80 -0.43
C LEU A 21 -0.65 -17.48 0.68
N HIS A 22 -1.22 -18.67 0.46
CA HIS A 22 -1.96 -19.41 1.48
C HIS A 22 -1.23 -19.54 2.83
N PRO A 23 0.04 -20.03 2.88
CA PRO A 23 0.74 -20.14 4.15
C PRO A 23 0.98 -18.78 4.81
N LEU A 24 1.33 -17.75 4.03
CA LEU A 24 1.53 -16.38 4.54
C LEU A 24 0.22 -15.78 5.09
N ALA A 25 -0.91 -16.00 4.42
CA ALA A 25 -2.20 -15.51 4.90
C ALA A 25 -2.60 -16.18 6.22
N ARG A 26 -2.38 -17.50 6.34
CA ARG A 26 -2.63 -18.25 7.58
C ARG A 26 -1.70 -17.81 8.71
N GLU A 27 -0.42 -17.60 8.41
CA GLU A 27 0.56 -17.06 9.37
C GLU A 27 0.15 -15.67 9.84
N ALA A 28 -0.18 -14.75 8.92
CA ALA A 28 -0.65 -13.41 9.25
C ALA A 28 -1.88 -13.46 10.18
N ARG A 29 -2.82 -14.36 9.91
CA ARG A 29 -4.01 -14.54 10.75
C ARG A 29 -3.68 -15.14 12.12
N ALA A 30 -2.79 -16.13 12.19
CA ALA A 30 -2.34 -16.73 13.44
C ALA A 30 -1.61 -15.71 14.32
N GLU A 31 -0.88 -14.80 13.69
CA GLU A 31 -0.26 -13.63 14.31
C GLU A 31 -1.27 -12.50 14.59
N GLY A 32 -2.58 -12.72 14.45
CA GLY A 32 -3.59 -11.73 14.84
C GLY A 32 -3.63 -10.46 13.96
N ALA A 33 -3.12 -10.53 12.73
CA ALA A 33 -3.32 -9.45 11.77
C ALA A 33 -4.82 -9.30 11.43
N GLY A 34 -5.27 -8.04 11.27
CA GLY A 34 -6.61 -7.71 10.74
C GLY A 34 -6.64 -7.55 9.22
N LEU A 35 -5.47 -7.23 8.63
CA LEU A 35 -5.29 -7.03 7.20
C LEU A 35 -3.91 -7.52 6.74
N LEU A 36 -3.87 -8.17 5.57
CA LEU A 36 -2.67 -8.53 4.83
C LEU A 36 -2.54 -7.66 3.58
N LEU A 37 -1.45 -6.90 3.46
CA LEU A 37 -1.13 -6.11 2.28
C LEU A 37 -0.11 -6.84 1.41
N LEU A 38 -0.39 -6.97 0.12
CA LEU A 38 0.50 -7.52 -0.89
C LEU A 38 1.09 -6.41 -1.78
N PRO A 39 2.21 -6.70 -2.46
CA PRO A 39 2.84 -5.77 -3.38
C PRO A 39 2.01 -5.42 -4.63
N GLU A 40 2.48 -4.40 -5.34
CA GLU A 40 2.00 -3.98 -6.66
C GLU A 40 2.28 -5.05 -7.72
N LEU A 41 1.35 -5.19 -8.69
CA LEU A 41 1.51 -6.06 -9.87
C LEU A 41 2.06 -7.45 -9.51
N ILE A 42 1.34 -8.17 -8.65
CA ILE A 42 1.82 -9.43 -8.05
C ILE A 42 2.02 -10.58 -9.06
N LEU A 43 1.43 -10.48 -10.25
CA LEU A 43 1.68 -11.34 -11.40
C LEU A 43 2.43 -10.62 -12.54
N GLY A 44 2.89 -9.38 -12.32
CA GLY A 44 3.38 -8.47 -13.35
C GLY A 44 2.24 -7.76 -14.09
N LYS A 45 2.56 -7.13 -15.21
CA LYS A 45 1.62 -6.41 -16.09
C LYS A 45 0.78 -7.40 -16.93
N ARG A 46 0.06 -8.28 -16.25
CA ARG A 46 -0.82 -9.27 -16.87
C ARG A 46 -2.10 -9.42 -16.08
N GLU A 47 -3.20 -9.52 -16.80
CA GLU A 47 -4.46 -9.93 -16.21
C GLU A 47 -4.49 -11.45 -16.02
N ALA A 48 -5.20 -11.89 -15.00
CA ALA A 48 -5.41 -13.30 -14.72
C ALA A 48 -6.90 -13.54 -14.43
N PRO A 49 -7.66 -14.03 -15.43
CA PRO A 49 -9.05 -14.39 -15.23
C PRO A 49 -9.21 -15.35 -14.04
N GLY A 50 -10.20 -15.08 -13.19
CA GLY A 50 -10.49 -15.88 -11.99
C GLY A 50 -9.60 -15.60 -10.78
N LEU A 51 -8.48 -14.86 -10.92
CA LEU A 51 -7.67 -14.46 -9.76
C LEU A 51 -8.47 -13.65 -8.72
N PRO A 52 -9.31 -12.66 -9.10
CA PRO A 52 -10.11 -11.93 -8.11
C PRO A 52 -11.01 -12.84 -7.27
N GLN A 53 -11.69 -13.80 -7.89
CA GLN A 53 -12.54 -14.76 -7.16
C GLN A 53 -11.70 -15.64 -6.24
N ALA A 54 -10.53 -16.13 -6.69
CA ALA A 54 -9.67 -16.93 -5.85
C ALA A 54 -9.10 -16.16 -4.65
N LEU A 55 -8.85 -14.85 -4.79
CA LEU A 55 -8.45 -13.98 -3.68
C LEU A 55 -9.61 -13.69 -2.72
N GLU A 56 -10.83 -13.53 -3.23
CA GLU A 56 -12.05 -13.45 -2.44
C GLU A 56 -12.24 -14.71 -1.60
N ASP A 57 -12.12 -15.89 -2.22
CA ASP A 57 -12.25 -17.19 -1.56
C ASP A 57 -11.17 -17.38 -0.48
N LEU A 58 -9.90 -17.05 -0.78
CA LEU A 58 -8.80 -17.10 0.18
C LEU A 58 -9.05 -16.18 1.39
N ALA A 59 -9.48 -14.93 1.13
CA ALA A 59 -9.75 -13.96 2.18
C ALA A 59 -10.90 -14.42 3.09
N GLY A 60 -11.93 -15.03 2.50
CA GLY A 60 -13.04 -15.67 3.22
C GLY A 60 -12.60 -16.90 4.03
N GLU A 61 -11.81 -17.80 3.45
CA GLU A 61 -11.29 -19.00 4.12
C GLU A 61 -10.44 -18.65 5.36
N VAL A 62 -9.52 -17.69 5.20
CA VAL A 62 -8.60 -17.28 6.26
C VAL A 62 -9.28 -16.34 7.27
N GLY A 63 -10.38 -15.68 6.88
CA GLY A 63 -11.07 -14.69 7.71
C GLY A 63 -10.24 -13.43 7.92
N LEU A 64 -9.57 -12.96 6.87
CA LEU A 64 -8.63 -11.84 6.87
C LEU A 64 -8.89 -10.93 5.67
N ARG A 65 -8.83 -9.61 5.84
CA ARG A 65 -8.83 -8.72 4.67
C ARG A 65 -7.50 -8.80 3.93
N VAL A 66 -7.55 -8.94 2.62
CA VAL A 66 -6.37 -9.03 1.77
C VAL A 66 -6.40 -7.89 0.76
N ALA A 67 -5.41 -6.99 0.81
CA ALA A 67 -5.23 -5.92 -0.17
C ALA A 67 -4.13 -6.33 -1.15
N VAL A 68 -4.45 -6.42 -2.44
CA VAL A 68 -3.54 -6.97 -3.47
C VAL A 68 -3.38 -6.00 -4.63
N GLY A 69 -2.13 -5.75 -5.04
CA GLY A 69 -1.81 -5.07 -6.27
C GLY A 69 -1.88 -6.00 -7.48
N LEU A 70 -2.80 -5.75 -8.42
CA LEU A 70 -2.98 -6.55 -9.63
C LEU A 70 -3.44 -5.72 -10.82
N LEU A 71 -3.20 -6.24 -12.02
CA LEU A 71 -3.76 -5.67 -13.24
C LEU A 71 -5.18 -6.22 -13.47
N LEU A 72 -6.15 -5.33 -13.62
CA LEU A 72 -7.55 -5.68 -13.88
C LEU A 72 -8.19 -4.63 -14.77
N GLU A 73 -8.83 -5.04 -15.86
CA GLU A 73 -9.53 -4.16 -16.80
C GLU A 73 -8.64 -3.00 -17.27
N GLY A 74 -7.39 -3.30 -17.65
CA GLY A 74 -6.42 -2.29 -18.12
C GLY A 74 -6.02 -1.24 -17.07
N GLN A 75 -6.26 -1.49 -15.78
CA GLN A 75 -5.83 -0.62 -14.67
C GLN A 75 -4.95 -1.40 -13.70
N ASN A 76 -3.89 -0.75 -13.21
CA ASN A 76 -3.12 -1.23 -12.08
C ASN A 76 -3.88 -0.87 -10.79
N ARG A 77 -4.40 -1.88 -10.08
CA ARG A 77 -5.30 -1.70 -8.95
C ARG A 77 -4.74 -2.27 -7.66
N LEU A 78 -4.92 -1.55 -6.55
CA LEU A 78 -4.86 -2.10 -5.20
C LEU A 78 -6.29 -2.45 -4.77
N GLN A 79 -6.65 -3.73 -4.92
CA GLN A 79 -7.98 -4.25 -4.62
C GLN A 79 -8.00 -4.88 -3.23
N VAL A 80 -9.03 -4.55 -2.44
CA VAL A 80 -9.27 -5.15 -1.13
C VAL A 80 -10.33 -6.25 -1.22
N PHE A 81 -10.04 -7.39 -0.62
CA PHE A 81 -10.93 -8.55 -0.48
C PHE A 81 -11.14 -8.88 1.01
N PRO A 82 -12.27 -9.46 1.43
CA PRO A 82 -13.48 -9.68 0.65
C PRO A 82 -14.26 -8.37 0.40
N GLN A 83 -14.90 -8.26 -0.77
CA GLN A 83 -15.84 -7.18 -1.16
C GLN A 83 -15.40 -5.76 -0.76
N GLY A 84 -14.10 -5.48 -0.86
CA GLY A 84 -13.51 -4.21 -0.47
C GLY A 84 -13.40 -3.22 -1.62
N PRO A 85 -12.95 -1.99 -1.33
CA PRO A 85 -12.70 -0.98 -2.34
C PRO A 85 -11.58 -1.41 -3.32
N ALA A 86 -11.64 -0.82 -4.51
CA ALA A 86 -10.65 -0.91 -5.56
C ALA A 86 -10.01 0.45 -5.79
N TYR A 87 -8.75 0.62 -5.44
CA TYR A 87 -7.99 1.82 -5.83
C TYR A 87 -7.29 1.55 -7.16
N ALA A 88 -7.55 2.35 -8.19
CA ALA A 88 -6.78 2.34 -9.42
C ALA A 88 -5.67 3.40 -9.33
N LYS A 89 -4.44 3.03 -9.69
CA LYS A 89 -3.26 3.90 -9.66
C LYS A 89 -3.56 5.20 -10.41
N VAL A 90 -3.44 6.32 -9.71
CA VAL A 90 -3.76 7.65 -10.28
C VAL A 90 -2.59 8.14 -11.13
N HIS A 91 -1.36 7.98 -10.63
CA HIS A 91 -0.16 8.45 -11.31
C HIS A 91 0.50 7.31 -12.08
N LEU A 92 0.38 7.32 -13.41
CA LEU A 92 1.04 6.37 -14.29
C LEU A 92 2.50 6.78 -14.51
N TYR A 93 3.43 5.84 -14.38
CA TYR A 93 4.84 6.08 -14.71
C TYR A 93 5.03 5.95 -16.22
N LEU A 94 5.26 7.06 -16.92
CA LEU A 94 5.40 7.10 -18.38
C LEU A 94 6.75 7.73 -18.74
N THR A 95 7.72 6.89 -19.05
CA THR A 95 9.09 7.32 -19.40
C THR A 95 9.49 6.68 -20.72
N PRO A 96 9.82 7.45 -21.78
CA PRO A 96 10.04 6.90 -23.12
C PRO A 96 11.12 5.81 -23.23
N GLU A 97 12.05 5.74 -22.28
CA GLU A 97 13.22 4.85 -22.31
C GLU A 97 13.12 3.70 -21.29
N GLU A 98 12.06 3.66 -20.48
CA GLU A 98 11.86 2.64 -19.45
C GLU A 98 10.48 1.98 -19.58
N GLU A 99 10.37 0.72 -19.19
CA GLU A 99 9.09 0.00 -19.25
C GLU A 99 8.13 0.47 -18.14
N GLY A 100 7.23 1.39 -18.46
CA GLY A 100 6.29 2.01 -17.52
C GLY A 100 4.86 1.49 -17.61
N ASP A 101 3.91 2.35 -17.32
CA ASP A 101 2.48 2.05 -17.31
C ASP A 101 1.85 2.31 -18.71
N GLU A 102 2.59 2.13 -19.80
CA GLU A 102 2.09 2.36 -21.15
C GLU A 102 0.87 1.48 -21.46
N GLY A 103 -0.17 2.09 -22.02
CA GLY A 103 -1.42 1.41 -22.37
C GLY A 103 -2.35 1.14 -21.18
N LEU A 104 -1.94 1.47 -19.95
CA LEU A 104 -2.81 1.41 -18.78
C LEU A 104 -3.67 2.67 -18.68
N ARG A 105 -4.81 2.54 -17.99
CA ARG A 105 -5.70 3.66 -17.66
C ARG A 105 -5.45 4.13 -16.23
N PRO A 106 -5.40 5.46 -15.98
CA PRO A 106 -5.30 5.97 -14.63
C PRO A 106 -6.61 5.74 -13.85
N GLY A 107 -6.52 5.83 -12.53
CA GLY A 107 -7.68 6.00 -11.66
C GLY A 107 -8.11 7.46 -11.53
N ASP A 108 -9.31 7.67 -10.98
CA ASP A 108 -9.94 9.00 -10.91
C ASP A 108 -9.64 9.77 -9.62
N GLY A 109 -9.00 9.15 -8.63
CA GLY A 109 -8.63 9.83 -7.38
C GLY A 109 -8.57 8.93 -6.15
N PRO A 110 -8.63 9.54 -4.95
CA PRO A 110 -8.53 8.84 -3.67
C PRO A 110 -9.69 7.87 -3.43
N VAL A 111 -9.38 6.66 -2.95
CA VAL A 111 -10.36 5.64 -2.52
C VAL A 111 -10.04 5.21 -1.08
N PRO A 112 -10.79 5.70 -0.07
CA PRO A 112 -10.51 5.36 1.32
C PRO A 112 -10.99 3.95 1.69
N LEU A 113 -10.26 3.29 2.60
CA LEU A 113 -10.66 2.03 3.22
C LEU A 113 -10.94 2.26 4.70
N ALA A 114 -12.17 1.93 5.15
CA ALA A 114 -12.48 1.83 6.57
C ALA A 114 -12.25 0.40 7.06
N HIS A 115 -11.42 0.22 8.08
CA HIS A 115 -11.12 -1.09 8.66
C HIS A 115 -10.86 -0.96 10.17
N GLU A 116 -11.57 -1.76 10.97
CA GLU A 116 -11.50 -1.76 12.44
C GLU A 116 -11.53 -0.36 13.09
N GLY A 117 -12.42 0.51 12.58
CA GLY A 117 -12.59 1.88 13.09
C GLY A 117 -11.49 2.87 12.68
N ARG A 118 -10.60 2.49 11.76
CA ARG A 118 -9.54 3.35 11.22
C ARG A 118 -9.73 3.57 9.73
N ALA A 119 -9.37 4.77 9.27
CA ALA A 119 -9.40 5.14 7.85
C ALA A 119 -8.01 5.03 7.24
N PHE A 120 -7.92 4.34 6.10
CA PHE A 120 -6.69 4.12 5.34
C PHE A 120 -6.80 4.76 3.96
N GLY A 121 -5.73 5.41 3.51
CA GLY A 121 -5.54 5.75 2.10
C GLY A 121 -4.88 4.60 1.35
N LEU A 122 -5.29 4.38 0.11
CA LEU A 122 -4.74 3.34 -0.78
C LEU A 122 -3.87 4.00 -1.86
N ALA A 123 -2.69 3.46 -2.12
CA ALA A 123 -1.77 3.97 -3.13
C ALA A 123 -0.90 2.85 -3.72
N LEU A 124 -0.29 3.11 -4.87
CA LEU A 124 0.61 2.19 -5.56
C LEU A 124 1.90 2.87 -5.99
N CYS A 125 3.02 2.37 -5.48
CA CYS A 125 4.37 2.63 -5.98
C CYS A 125 4.62 4.10 -6.32
N TYR A 126 4.63 4.44 -7.61
CA TYR A 126 4.87 5.78 -8.16
C TYR A 126 3.99 6.88 -7.56
N ASP A 127 2.82 6.56 -7.00
CA ASP A 127 2.04 7.51 -6.22
C ASP A 127 2.87 8.16 -5.09
N LEU A 128 3.87 7.45 -4.53
CA LEU A 128 4.79 7.98 -3.53
C LEU A 128 5.50 9.24 -3.97
N ASP A 129 5.70 9.51 -5.26
CA ASP A 129 6.29 10.77 -5.74
C ASP A 129 5.36 11.97 -5.57
N PHE A 130 4.05 11.74 -5.41
CA PHE A 130 3.02 12.78 -5.45
C PHE A 130 2.43 13.04 -4.05
N PRO A 131 2.92 14.04 -3.30
CA PRO A 131 2.43 14.34 -1.95
C PRO A 131 0.93 14.67 -1.90
N GLU A 132 0.35 15.15 -3.00
CA GLU A 132 -1.04 15.58 -3.13
C GLU A 132 -2.03 14.47 -2.80
N LEU A 133 -1.77 13.25 -3.27
CA LEU A 133 -2.65 12.10 -3.04
C LEU A 133 -2.72 11.77 -1.53
N PHE A 134 -1.56 11.67 -0.89
CA PHE A 134 -1.46 11.36 0.54
C PHE A 134 -2.02 12.50 1.39
N ARG A 135 -1.80 13.75 0.96
CA ARG A 135 -2.40 14.92 1.59
C ARG A 135 -3.93 14.89 1.50
N ALA A 136 -4.49 14.55 0.34
CA ALA A 136 -5.94 14.44 0.16
C ALA A 136 -6.53 13.39 1.12
N TYR A 137 -5.93 12.20 1.21
CA TYR A 137 -6.34 11.19 2.18
C TYR A 137 -6.26 11.68 3.63
N ALA A 138 -5.15 12.32 4.01
CA ALA A 138 -4.95 12.82 5.38
C ALA A 138 -5.98 13.89 5.77
N LEU A 139 -6.31 14.80 4.84
CA LEU A 139 -7.38 15.79 5.04
C LEU A 139 -8.76 15.14 5.08
N GLY A 140 -8.94 14.03 4.36
CA GLY A 140 -10.11 13.15 4.46
C GLY A 140 -10.16 12.30 5.74
N GLY A 141 -9.22 12.48 6.67
CA GLY A 141 -9.19 11.81 7.96
C GLY A 141 -8.40 10.50 8.01
N ALA A 142 -7.69 10.13 6.93
CA ALA A 142 -6.85 8.94 6.94
C ALA A 142 -5.82 8.99 8.08
N GLN A 143 -5.66 7.87 8.76
CA GLN A 143 -4.73 7.66 9.87
C GLN A 143 -3.51 6.85 9.44
N ALA A 144 -3.63 6.16 8.30
CA ALA A 144 -2.60 5.33 7.74
C ALA A 144 -2.71 5.25 6.21
N PHE A 145 -1.63 4.81 5.57
CA PHE A 145 -1.58 4.53 4.13
C PHE A 145 -1.15 3.09 3.88
N LEU A 146 -1.83 2.42 2.95
CA LEU A 146 -1.44 1.11 2.41
C LEU A 146 -0.88 1.32 1.02
N VAL A 147 0.40 0.95 0.84
CA VAL A 147 1.14 1.15 -0.40
C VAL A 147 1.65 -0.19 -0.90
N GLY A 148 1.12 -0.68 -2.02
CA GLY A 148 1.74 -1.77 -2.77
C GLY A 148 2.85 -1.20 -3.65
N ALA A 149 4.01 -1.86 -3.73
CA ALA A 149 5.13 -1.35 -4.52
C ALA A 149 5.87 -2.43 -5.31
N ALA A 150 6.38 -2.04 -6.48
CA ALA A 150 7.32 -2.80 -7.30
C ALA A 150 8.53 -1.92 -7.67
N TRP A 151 9.07 -1.18 -6.69
CA TRP A 151 10.09 -0.16 -6.91
C TRP A 151 11.48 -0.77 -7.18
N PRO A 152 12.24 -0.31 -8.19
CA PRO A 152 13.57 -0.84 -8.48
C PRO A 152 14.56 -0.62 -7.32
N GLY A 153 15.32 -1.65 -6.95
CA GLY A 153 16.25 -1.64 -5.81
C GLY A 153 17.38 -0.62 -5.95
N ALA A 154 17.75 -0.25 -7.18
CA ALA A 154 18.70 0.84 -7.44
C ALA A 154 18.23 2.20 -6.87
N TYR A 155 16.92 2.36 -6.63
CA TYR A 155 16.29 3.54 -6.07
C TYR A 155 15.60 3.26 -4.72
N ALA A 156 15.97 2.18 -4.02
CA ALA A 156 15.39 1.82 -2.73
C ALA A 156 15.52 2.93 -1.67
N ASP A 157 16.64 3.65 -1.66
CA ASP A 157 16.87 4.78 -0.75
C ASP A 157 15.89 5.94 -1.02
N LEU A 158 15.62 6.23 -2.30
CA LEU A 158 14.62 7.24 -2.68
C LEU A 158 13.23 6.80 -2.22
N MET A 159 12.85 5.55 -2.47
CA MET A 159 11.56 5.01 -2.01
C MET A 159 11.40 5.14 -0.50
N GLU A 160 12.45 4.85 0.28
CA GLU A 160 12.43 5.01 1.73
C GLU A 160 12.26 6.48 2.14
N VAL A 161 12.99 7.41 1.52
CA VAL A 161 12.84 8.84 1.76
C VAL A 161 11.40 9.29 1.51
N LEU A 162 10.81 8.89 0.39
CA LEU A 162 9.43 9.23 0.02
C LEU A 162 8.43 8.63 1.01
N ALA A 163 8.55 7.34 1.33
CA ALA A 163 7.69 6.68 2.32
C ALA A 163 7.72 7.39 3.68
N ARG A 164 8.92 7.77 4.14
CA ARG A 164 9.09 8.54 5.38
C ARG A 164 8.48 9.93 5.29
N ALA A 165 8.67 10.62 4.17
CA ALA A 165 8.08 11.93 3.93
C ALA A 165 6.55 11.87 3.96
N ARG A 166 5.93 10.93 3.22
CA ARG A 166 4.46 10.77 3.18
C ARG A 166 3.87 10.48 4.55
N ALA A 167 4.53 9.65 5.37
CA ALA A 167 4.11 9.39 6.74
C ALA A 167 4.21 10.65 7.62
N ALA A 168 5.39 11.30 7.63
CA ALA A 168 5.68 12.44 8.50
C ALA A 168 4.85 13.68 8.17
N GLU A 169 4.77 14.06 6.90
CA GLU A 169 4.09 15.29 6.48
C GLU A 169 2.57 15.22 6.66
N ASN A 170 2.01 14.01 6.76
CA ASN A 170 0.60 13.75 6.97
C ASN A 170 0.25 13.30 8.39
N GLN A 171 1.27 13.14 9.26
CA GLN A 171 1.15 12.54 10.58
C GLN A 171 0.30 11.28 10.52
N ALA A 172 0.68 10.31 9.70
CA ALA A 172 -0.03 9.06 9.48
C ALA A 172 0.95 7.90 9.43
N TYR A 173 0.53 6.70 9.82
CA TYR A 173 1.34 5.51 9.60
C TYR A 173 1.43 5.19 8.10
N LEU A 174 2.52 4.58 7.65
CA LEU A 174 2.64 4.09 6.28
C LEU A 174 3.09 2.63 6.28
N PHE A 175 2.33 1.81 5.58
CA PHE A 175 2.56 0.38 5.40
C PHE A 175 2.87 0.15 3.93
N LEU A 176 4.11 -0.21 3.63
CA LEU A 176 4.60 -0.43 2.26
C LEU A 176 4.97 -1.90 2.09
N ALA A 177 4.20 -2.62 1.27
CA ALA A 177 4.52 -3.97 0.83
C ALA A 177 5.20 -3.89 -0.54
N SER A 178 6.51 -4.16 -0.57
CA SER A 178 7.31 -4.15 -1.79
C SER A 178 7.46 -5.56 -2.35
N ARG A 179 7.63 -5.69 -3.66
CA ARG A 179 8.03 -6.95 -4.29
C ARG A 179 9.46 -7.32 -3.87
N ALA A 180 9.67 -8.60 -3.53
CA ALA A 180 10.99 -9.07 -3.10
C ALA A 180 11.98 -9.22 -4.26
N ASP A 181 11.49 -9.43 -5.50
CA ASP A 181 12.33 -9.55 -6.68
C ASP A 181 12.81 -8.22 -7.27
N THR A 182 12.39 -7.07 -6.71
CA THR A 182 12.84 -5.76 -7.19
C THR A 182 14.05 -5.23 -6.45
N GLY A 183 14.41 -5.79 -5.29
CA GLY A 183 15.51 -5.33 -4.44
C GLY A 183 15.18 -4.13 -3.55
N SER A 184 13.92 -3.68 -3.51
CA SER A 184 13.46 -2.64 -2.58
C SER A 184 12.74 -3.26 -1.38
N PRO A 185 13.00 -2.80 -0.14
CA PRO A 185 12.44 -3.41 1.07
C PRO A 185 10.94 -3.11 1.24
N SER A 186 10.24 -3.98 1.97
CA SER A 186 8.97 -3.59 2.59
C SER A 186 9.24 -2.76 3.86
N LEU A 187 8.40 -1.76 4.12
CA LEU A 187 8.60 -0.80 5.20
C LEU A 187 7.32 -0.59 6.02
N PHE A 188 7.50 -0.45 7.33
CA PHE A 188 6.49 0.09 8.24
C PHE A 188 7.04 1.36 8.86
N VAL A 189 6.34 2.48 8.67
CA VAL A 189 6.82 3.82 9.02
C VAL A 189 5.84 4.50 9.96
N GLY A 190 6.37 5.10 11.01
CA GLY A 190 5.62 5.88 12.00
C GLY A 190 5.20 7.26 11.50
N PRO A 191 4.20 7.89 12.14
CA PRO A 191 3.71 9.23 11.77
C PRO A 191 4.72 10.35 12.02
N ASP A 192 5.85 10.05 12.66
CA ASP A 192 7.01 10.92 12.85
C ASP A 192 8.12 10.68 11.80
N GLY A 193 7.88 9.80 10.81
CA GLY A 193 8.81 9.47 9.73
C GLY A 193 9.91 8.48 10.13
N ARG A 194 9.85 7.87 11.32
CA ARG A 194 10.78 6.80 11.71
C ARG A 194 10.38 5.49 11.05
N VAL A 195 11.36 4.75 10.54
CA VAL A 195 11.15 3.36 10.11
C VAL A 195 11.03 2.50 11.37
N LEU A 196 9.87 1.87 11.54
CA LEU A 196 9.52 1.01 12.68
C LEU A 196 9.68 -0.48 12.34
N GLY A 197 9.66 -0.82 11.05
CA GLY A 197 9.89 -2.17 10.56
C GLY A 197 10.42 -2.15 9.13
N ARG A 198 11.27 -3.12 8.80
CA ARG A 198 11.90 -3.29 7.49
C ARG A 198 11.98 -4.77 7.16
N ARG A 199 11.80 -5.13 5.90
CA ARG A 199 11.98 -6.50 5.44
C ARG A 199 12.50 -6.57 4.01
N GLU A 200 13.57 -7.34 3.83
CA GLU A 200 14.29 -7.52 2.55
C GLU A 200 14.17 -8.94 2.00
N GLU A 201 13.87 -9.93 2.86
CA GLU A 201 13.71 -11.33 2.44
C GLU A 201 12.25 -11.72 2.21
N GLU A 202 11.94 -12.75 1.42
CA GLU A 202 10.53 -13.15 1.17
C GLU A 202 9.78 -13.64 2.42
N GLY A 203 8.48 -13.29 2.56
CA GLY A 203 7.59 -13.63 3.70
C GLY A 203 6.81 -12.44 4.31
N LEU A 204 6.61 -12.40 5.65
CA LEU A 204 5.82 -11.36 6.33
C LEU A 204 6.62 -10.35 7.17
N LEU A 205 6.30 -9.07 7.02
CA LEU A 205 6.59 -8.01 7.99
C LEU A 205 5.33 -7.74 8.82
N LEU A 206 5.38 -8.07 10.11
CA LEU A 206 4.30 -7.75 11.05
C LEU A 206 4.47 -6.31 11.56
N ALA A 207 3.39 -5.55 11.52
CA ALA A 207 3.39 -4.14 11.87
C ALA A 207 2.32 -3.83 12.92
N GLU A 208 2.77 -3.26 14.04
CA GLU A 208 1.92 -2.89 15.17
C GLU A 208 1.89 -1.37 15.37
N PRO A 209 0.91 -0.68 14.77
CA PRO A 209 0.72 0.74 14.99
C PRO A 209 0.22 1.04 16.41
N ASP A 210 0.88 1.99 17.07
CA ASP A 210 0.41 2.63 18.31
C ASP A 210 -0.53 3.79 17.96
N TRP A 211 -1.82 3.49 17.90
CA TRP A 211 -2.83 4.49 17.61
C TRP A 211 -2.95 5.57 18.69
N GLY A 212 -2.58 5.26 19.94
CA GLY A 212 -2.54 6.24 21.03
C GLY A 212 -1.43 7.27 20.80
N PHE A 213 -0.26 6.81 20.36
CA PHE A 213 0.82 7.70 19.93
C PHE A 213 0.37 8.61 18.77
N LEU A 214 -0.29 8.07 17.75
CA LEU A 214 -0.79 8.87 16.63
C LEU A 214 -1.75 9.97 17.10
N GLU A 215 -2.73 9.62 17.93
CA GLU A 215 -3.73 10.56 18.46
C GLU A 215 -3.06 11.66 19.32
N ALA A 216 -2.16 11.27 20.23
CA ALA A 216 -1.40 12.20 21.05
C ALA A 216 -0.48 13.11 20.21
N TYR A 217 0.17 12.56 19.18
CA TYR A 217 1.07 13.31 18.30
C TYR A 217 0.33 14.36 17.47
N ARG A 218 -0.81 14.00 16.89
CA ARG A 218 -1.69 14.95 16.17
C ARG A 218 -2.29 16.01 17.08
N ALA A 219 -2.62 15.67 18.33
CA ALA A 219 -3.13 16.63 19.31
C ALA A 219 -2.04 17.64 19.73
N ARG A 220 -0.81 17.18 19.96
CA ARG A 220 0.32 18.02 20.36
C ARG A 220 0.83 18.90 19.22
N TYR A 221 0.87 18.38 17.99
CA TYR A 221 1.38 19.06 16.82
C TYR A 221 0.35 19.01 15.68
N PRO A 222 -0.67 19.90 15.65
CA PRO A 222 -1.76 19.81 14.69
C PRO A 222 -1.38 20.38 13.30
N LEU A 223 -0.35 19.79 12.66
CA LEU A 223 0.27 20.28 11.43
C LEU A 223 -0.76 20.56 10.31
N LEU A 224 -1.72 19.66 10.13
CA LEU A 224 -2.75 19.79 9.08
C LEU A 224 -3.61 21.04 9.25
N ARG A 225 -3.84 21.49 10.50
CA ARG A 225 -4.63 22.70 10.79
C ARG A 225 -3.87 23.99 10.54
N HIS A 226 -2.53 23.92 10.47
CA HIS A 226 -1.68 25.08 10.21
C HIS A 226 -1.50 25.39 8.72
N ARG A 227 -2.05 24.54 7.84
CA ARG A 227 -2.02 24.74 6.38
C ARG A 227 -2.65 26.08 5.98
N ARG A 228 -2.03 26.76 5.02
CA ARG A 228 -2.49 28.04 4.46
C ARG A 228 -3.01 27.85 3.03
N GLU A 229 -4.15 27.21 2.85
CA GLU A 229 -4.67 26.81 1.53
C GLU A 229 -4.72 27.93 0.50
N GLY A 230 -5.11 29.14 0.91
CA GLY A 230 -5.16 30.30 0.02
C GLY A 230 -3.80 30.80 -0.47
N ALA A 231 -2.68 30.36 0.13
CA ALA A 231 -1.33 30.81 -0.25
C ALA A 231 -0.72 30.01 -1.42
N TYR A 232 -1.28 28.85 -1.75
CA TYR A 232 -0.75 27.94 -2.78
C TYR A 232 -1.85 27.35 -3.67
N ARG A 233 -3.00 28.03 -3.79
CA ARG A 233 -3.89 27.76 -4.91
C ARG A 233 -3.10 28.07 -6.18
N LEU A 234 -2.89 27.05 -7.01
CA LEU A 234 -2.32 27.24 -8.34
C LEU A 234 -3.21 28.26 -9.07
N TRP A 235 -2.56 29.31 -9.57
CA TRP A 235 -3.17 30.43 -10.28
C TRP A 235 -3.94 29.97 -11.51
#